data_AF-X0VPH0-F1
#
_entry.id   AF-X0VPH0-F1
#
_cell.length_a   1.000
_cell.length_b   1.000
_cell.length_c   1.000
_cell.angle_alpha   90.00
_cell.angle_beta   90.00
_cell.angle_gamma   90.00
#
_symmetry.space_group_name_H-M   'P 1'
#
loop_
_entity.id
_entity.type
_entity.pdbx_description
1 polymer ?
#
loop_
_entity_poly.entity_id
_entity_poly.type
_entity_poly.pdbx_seq_one_letter_code
_entity_poly.pdbx_strand_id
1 'polypeptide(L)'
;AGVVLVLVRGYDSRVRVKGFNLDPDWKTVSIDKIQEIEQLRKRSRKWDSDALDISNPLGIFSLILIGGLALLASVLLGSLANDIRVTIILATDIVIFMFPLWFSGMKFILKQPNLAIRVNVILNLYEVFETIKLEGEEFRPALMLTKGDEGESVPIDARFSIRLPNFPEGFYGLQAQINLNVVQGASYPYFYCVLAAKPGFGLSRYKEKIKLHGKIICEYQEDSKAEVLVIRQYTTKKSGYHTKDRQCKQILNVA
;
A
#
# COMPACT_ATOMS: atom_id res chain seq x y z
N ALA A 1 20.04 24.39 -30.24
CA ALA A 1 19.25 23.32 -30.87
C ALA A 1 19.04 22.10 -29.94
N GLY A 2 20.06 21.61 -29.22
CA GLY A 2 19.95 20.38 -28.41
C GLY A 2 18.98 20.43 -27.21
N VAL A 3 18.82 21.58 -26.53
CA VAL A 3 17.97 21.70 -25.32
C VAL A 3 16.47 21.62 -25.63
N VAL A 4 16.04 22.02 -26.83
CA VAL A 4 14.62 21.99 -27.25
C VAL A 4 14.14 20.56 -27.53
N LEU A 5 15.04 19.64 -27.92
CA LEU A 5 14.72 18.24 -28.19
C LEU A 5 14.67 17.36 -26.92
N VAL A 6 15.21 17.84 -25.79
CA VAL A 6 15.34 17.08 -24.53
C VAL A 6 14.19 17.39 -23.55
N LEU A 7 13.28 18.31 -23.88
CA LEU A 7 12.09 18.63 -23.08
C LEU A 7 11.05 17.50 -23.15
N VAL A 8 11.37 16.37 -22.52
CA VAL A 8 10.42 15.31 -22.24
C VAL A 8 9.48 15.85 -21.16
N ARG A 9 8.20 15.99 -21.52
CA ARG A 9 7.15 16.37 -20.58
C ARG A 9 7.14 15.34 -19.44
N GLY A 10 7.39 15.79 -18.22
CA GLY A 10 7.32 14.95 -17.03
C GLY A 10 5.96 14.27 -16.89
N TYR A 11 5.93 13.14 -16.18
CA TYR A 11 4.71 12.39 -15.95
C TYR A 11 4.30 12.49 -14.49
N ASP A 12 3.06 12.93 -14.23
CA ASP A 12 2.49 13.02 -12.90
C ASP A 12 1.26 12.11 -12.84
N SER A 13 1.35 10.99 -12.12
CA SER A 13 0.21 10.11 -11.82
C SER A 13 -0.38 10.35 -10.44
N ARG A 14 0.04 11.42 -9.74
CA ARG A 14 -0.57 11.75 -8.46
C ARG A 14 -1.97 12.29 -8.70
N VAL A 15 -2.94 11.56 -8.18
CA VAL A 15 -4.30 12.06 -8.09
C VAL A 15 -4.35 13.09 -6.96
N ARG A 16 -4.66 14.34 -7.32
CA ARG A 16 -4.87 15.42 -6.37
C ARG A 16 -6.28 15.27 -5.82
N VAL A 17 -6.38 15.21 -4.50
CA VAL A 17 -7.64 15.06 -3.77
C VAL A 17 -7.81 16.33 -2.94
N LYS A 18 -8.56 17.32 -3.45
CA LYS A 18 -8.95 18.50 -2.66
C LYS A 18 -10.22 18.17 -1.87
N GLY A 19 -10.03 17.89 -0.59
CA GLY A 19 -11.10 17.47 0.30
C GLY A 19 -11.42 15.99 0.11
N PHE A 20 -11.35 15.24 1.20
CA PHE A 20 -11.74 13.83 1.20
C PHE A 20 -13.26 13.73 1.05
N ASN A 21 -13.78 13.80 -0.17
CA ASN A 21 -15.07 13.22 -0.49
C ASN A 21 -14.87 11.70 -0.57
N LEU A 22 -14.83 11.07 0.61
CA LEU A 22 -14.91 9.61 0.71
C LEU A 22 -16.24 9.23 0.07
N ASP A 23 -16.18 8.46 -1.01
CA ASP A 23 -17.35 7.72 -1.44
C ASP A 23 -17.45 6.55 -0.46
N PRO A 24 -18.39 6.57 0.51
CA PRO A 24 -18.44 5.56 1.57
C PRO A 24 -18.83 4.18 1.00
N ASP A 25 -19.19 4.11 -0.29
CA ASP A 25 -19.61 2.91 -0.96
C ASP A 25 -18.42 1.99 -1.24
N TRP A 26 -18.32 0.98 -0.37
CA TRP A 26 -17.46 -0.17 -0.57
C TRP A 26 -17.91 -0.95 -1.80
N LYS A 27 -17.02 -1.11 -2.77
CA LYS A 27 -17.29 -1.90 -3.97
C LYS A 27 -16.64 -3.26 -3.85
N THR A 28 -17.46 -4.32 -3.88
CA THR A 28 -16.98 -5.69 -3.98
C THR A 28 -16.24 -5.89 -5.29
N VAL A 29 -15.05 -6.47 -5.24
CA VAL A 29 -14.19 -6.71 -6.41
C VAL A 29 -13.68 -8.15 -6.41
N SER A 30 -13.25 -8.64 -7.57
CA SER A 30 -12.58 -9.94 -7.66
C SER A 30 -11.19 -9.91 -7.04
N ILE A 31 -10.68 -11.09 -6.69
CA ILE A 31 -9.30 -11.23 -6.23
C ILE A 31 -8.29 -10.81 -7.30
N ASP A 32 -8.60 -11.04 -8.59
CA ASP A 32 -7.76 -10.61 -9.71
C ASP A 32 -7.56 -9.10 -9.72
N LYS A 33 -8.58 -8.33 -9.34
CA LYS A 33 -8.46 -6.87 -9.25
C LYS A 33 -7.52 -6.45 -8.12
N ILE A 34 -7.51 -7.18 -7.00
CA ILE A 34 -6.56 -6.97 -5.90
C ILE A 34 -5.13 -7.30 -6.37
N GLN A 35 -4.94 -8.37 -7.14
CA GLN A 35 -3.65 -8.73 -7.74
C GLN A 35 -3.17 -7.66 -8.75
N GLU A 36 -4.08 -7.11 -9.57
CA GLU A 36 -3.78 -6.04 -10.52
C GLU A 36 -3.23 -4.80 -9.80
N ILE A 37 -3.82 -4.41 -8.67
CA ILE A 37 -3.32 -3.30 -7.83
C ILE A 37 -1.88 -3.55 -7.37
N GLU A 38 -1.59 -4.77 -6.91
CA GLU A 38 -0.23 -5.14 -6.49
C GLU A 38 0.76 -5.14 -7.66
N GLN A 39 0.34 -5.61 -8.84
CA GLN A 39 1.17 -5.57 -10.05
C GLN A 39 1.43 -4.15 -10.54
N LEU A 40 0.41 -3.27 -10.53
CA LEU A 40 0.54 -1.86 -10.85
C LEU A 40 1.54 -1.18 -9.90
N ARG A 41 1.48 -1.49 -8.60
CA ARG A 41 2.43 -1.00 -7.60
C ARG A 41 3.86 -1.47 -7.89
N LYS A 42 4.06 -2.76 -8.16
CA LYS A 42 5.39 -3.32 -8.48
C LYS A 42 5.98 -2.66 -9.73
N ARG A 43 5.17 -2.49 -10.79
CA ARG A 43 5.58 -1.80 -12.03
C ARG A 43 5.94 -0.34 -11.76
N SER A 44 5.10 0.38 -11.02
CA SER A 44 5.34 1.77 -10.66
C SER A 44 6.63 1.93 -9.85
N ARG A 45 6.89 1.03 -8.89
CA ARG A 45 8.14 1.04 -8.09
C ARG A 45 9.38 0.80 -8.95
N LYS A 46 9.32 -0.08 -9.94
CA LYS A 46 10.43 -0.32 -10.88
C LYS A 46 10.68 0.91 -11.77
N TRP A 47 9.64 1.65 -12.09
CA TRP A 47 9.75 2.87 -12.90
C TRP A 47 10.25 4.08 -12.09
N ASP A 48 10.06 4.09 -10.77
CA ASP A 48 10.58 5.07 -9.81
C ASP A 48 12.10 4.92 -9.53
N SER A 49 12.80 3.96 -10.14
CA SER A 49 14.21 3.66 -9.87
C SER A 49 15.17 4.06 -11.01
N ASP A 50 14.79 5.04 -11.82
CA ASP A 50 15.61 5.47 -12.97
C ASP A 50 16.77 6.37 -12.55
N ALA A 51 17.99 6.04 -13.00
CA ALA A 51 19.21 6.77 -12.64
C ALA A 51 19.31 8.17 -13.28
N LEU A 52 18.45 8.52 -14.24
CA LEU A 52 18.42 9.87 -14.85
C LEU A 52 17.27 10.73 -14.30
N ASP A 53 16.52 10.24 -13.31
CA ASP A 53 15.42 10.98 -12.71
C ASP A 53 15.77 11.43 -11.28
N ILE A 54 15.87 12.75 -11.07
CA ILE A 54 16.21 13.32 -9.76
C ILE A 54 15.13 13.08 -8.68
N SER A 55 13.92 12.67 -9.07
CA SER A 55 12.83 12.41 -8.13
C SER A 55 13.09 11.23 -7.17
N ASN A 56 14.12 10.42 -7.45
CA ASN A 56 14.48 9.24 -6.65
C ASN A 56 15.94 9.28 -6.13
N PRO A 57 16.27 8.52 -5.06
CA PRO A 57 17.60 8.53 -4.46
C PRO A 57 18.72 8.07 -5.41
N LEU A 58 18.43 7.15 -6.34
CA LEU A 58 19.43 6.64 -7.30
C LEU A 58 19.81 7.73 -8.30
N GLY A 59 18.84 8.50 -8.79
CA GLY A 59 19.09 9.62 -9.69
C GLY A 59 19.81 10.79 -9.03
N ILE A 60 19.54 11.07 -7.74
CA ILE A 60 20.35 12.05 -6.98
C ILE A 60 21.80 11.55 -6.86
N PHE A 61 21.98 10.29 -6.49
CA PHE A 61 23.31 9.70 -6.35
C PHE A 61 24.09 9.70 -7.67
N SER A 62 23.46 9.31 -8.78
CA SER A 62 24.09 9.30 -10.10
C SER A 62 24.44 10.71 -10.58
N LEU A 63 23.59 11.72 -10.31
CA LEU A 63 23.86 13.11 -10.64
C LEU A 63 25.10 13.62 -9.90
N ILE A 64 25.19 13.35 -8.59
CA ILE A 64 26.34 13.74 -7.77
C ILE A 64 27.60 13.02 -8.25
N LEU A 65 27.52 11.72 -8.55
CA LEU A 65 28.67 10.93 -8.97
C LEU A 65 29.18 11.37 -10.36
N ILE A 66 28.30 11.39 -11.36
CA ILE A 66 28.68 11.73 -12.74
C ILE A 66 29.03 13.21 -12.82
N GLY A 67 28.25 14.09 -12.20
CA GLY A 67 28.51 15.52 -12.15
C GLY A 67 29.81 15.84 -11.40
N GLY A 68 30.07 15.17 -10.28
CA GLY A 68 31.32 15.29 -9.53
C GLY A 68 32.53 14.83 -10.32
N LEU A 69 32.45 13.68 -11.00
CA LEU A 69 33.53 13.19 -11.88
C LEU A 69 33.79 14.12 -13.06
N ALA A 70 32.72 14.65 -13.69
CA ALA A 70 32.85 15.59 -14.80
C ALA A 70 33.49 16.92 -14.36
N LEU A 71 33.10 17.46 -13.19
CA LEU A 71 33.72 18.65 -12.61
C LEU A 71 35.17 18.42 -12.18
N LEU A 72 35.49 17.23 -11.66
CA LEU A 72 36.87 16.87 -11.35
C LEU A 72 37.72 16.81 -12.63
N ALA A 73 37.20 16.23 -13.71
CA ALA A 73 37.85 16.19 -15.00
C ALA A 73 38.11 17.59 -15.58
N SER A 74 37.17 18.55 -15.42
CA SER A 74 37.37 19.93 -15.89
C SER A 74 38.48 20.67 -15.14
N VAL A 75 38.63 20.41 -13.84
CA VAL A 75 39.75 20.94 -13.04
C VAL A 75 41.07 20.32 -13.47
N LEU A 76 41.13 19.00 -13.65
CA LEU A 76 42.35 18.31 -14.10
C LEU A 76 42.80 18.79 -15.49
N LEU A 77 41.87 18.93 -16.44
CA LEU A 77 42.18 19.41 -17.79
C LEU A 77 42.65 20.86 -17.79
N GLY A 78 42.05 21.75 -17.00
CA GLY A 78 42.52 23.13 -16.89
C GLY A 78 43.86 23.25 -16.18
N SER A 79 44.14 22.39 -15.20
CA SER A 79 45.47 22.29 -14.58
C SER A 79 46.53 21.81 -15.56
N LEU A 80 46.23 20.84 -16.43
CA LEU A 80 47.14 20.38 -17.48
C LEU A 80 47.40 21.47 -18.53
N ALA A 81 46.38 22.29 -18.83
CA ALA A 81 46.50 23.41 -19.74
C ALA A 81 47.14 24.67 -19.11
N ASN A 82 47.38 24.68 -17.79
CA ASN A 82 47.78 25.85 -17.00
C ASN A 82 46.88 27.09 -17.25
N ASP A 83 45.60 26.87 -17.58
CA ASP A 83 44.64 27.94 -17.86
C ASP A 83 43.32 27.71 -17.14
N ILE A 84 43.02 28.59 -16.20
CA ILE A 84 41.79 28.59 -15.40
C ILE A 84 40.53 28.79 -16.28
N ARG A 85 40.67 29.47 -17.42
CA ARG A 85 39.55 29.70 -18.35
C ARG A 85 39.03 28.39 -18.91
N VAL A 86 39.93 27.43 -19.16
CA VAL A 86 39.57 26.09 -19.65
C VAL A 86 38.68 25.36 -18.62
N THR A 87 39.03 25.42 -17.33
CA THR A 87 38.18 24.85 -16.26
C THR A 87 36.81 25.51 -16.22
N ILE A 88 36.75 26.84 -16.28
CA ILE A 88 35.47 27.59 -16.21
C ILE A 88 34.57 27.24 -17.40
N ILE A 89 35.10 27.21 -18.62
CA ILE A 89 34.33 26.91 -19.83
C ILE A 89 33.79 25.48 -19.75
N LEU A 90 34.64 24.49 -19.46
CA LEU A 90 34.23 23.09 -19.36
C LEU A 90 33.21 22.86 -18.23
N ALA A 91 33.42 23.46 -17.06
CA ALA A 91 32.48 23.35 -15.95
C ALA A 91 31.12 23.96 -16.29
N THR A 92 31.11 25.11 -16.97
CA THR A 92 29.88 25.78 -17.41
C THR A 92 29.13 24.91 -18.42
N ASP A 93 29.81 24.35 -19.41
CA ASP A 93 29.21 23.45 -20.40
C ASP A 93 28.63 22.19 -19.74
N ILE A 94 29.37 21.57 -18.82
CA ILE A 94 28.90 20.41 -18.04
C ILE A 94 27.58 20.75 -17.33
N VAL A 95 27.50 21.88 -16.63
CA VAL A 95 26.28 22.29 -15.92
C VAL A 95 25.14 22.54 -16.90
N ILE A 96 25.38 23.26 -18.00
CA ILE A 96 24.37 23.59 -19.01
C ILE A 96 23.81 22.34 -19.69
N PHE A 97 24.64 21.32 -19.94
CA PHE A 97 24.18 20.09 -20.57
C PHE A 97 23.60 19.08 -19.58
N MET A 98 24.23 18.88 -18.43
CA MET A 98 23.80 17.87 -17.46
C MET A 98 22.55 18.28 -16.69
N PHE A 99 22.46 19.54 -16.24
CA PHE A 99 21.37 19.93 -15.36
C PHE A 99 19.98 19.76 -16.03
N PRO A 100 19.75 20.18 -17.29
CA PRO A 100 18.48 19.93 -17.96
C PRO A 100 18.17 18.45 -18.15
N LEU A 101 19.16 17.57 -18.29
CA LEU A 101 18.93 16.13 -18.51
C LEU A 101 18.32 15.43 -17.29
N TRP A 102 18.75 15.78 -16.07
CA TRP A 102 18.24 15.17 -14.82
C TRP A 102 16.95 15.82 -14.31
N PHE A 103 16.69 17.06 -14.70
CA PHE A 103 15.48 17.80 -14.32
C PHE A 103 14.37 17.71 -15.38
N SER A 104 14.70 17.39 -16.62
CA SER A 104 13.71 17.07 -17.65
C SER A 104 13.16 15.67 -17.45
N GLY A 105 11.85 15.49 -17.62
CA GLY A 105 11.22 14.18 -17.50
C GLY A 105 11.02 13.65 -16.07
N MET A 106 11.03 14.51 -15.04
CA MET A 106 10.71 14.12 -13.66
C MET A 106 9.39 13.35 -13.58
N LYS A 107 9.40 12.22 -12.87
CA LYS A 107 8.21 11.39 -12.65
C LYS A 107 7.71 11.57 -11.24
N PHE A 108 6.41 11.85 -11.11
CA PHE A 108 5.74 11.87 -9.82
C PHE A 108 4.70 10.77 -9.78
N ILE A 109 4.95 9.78 -8.92
CA ILE A 109 4.10 8.59 -8.81
C ILE A 109 3.27 8.67 -7.53
N LEU A 110 1.99 8.29 -7.62
CA LEU A 110 1.13 8.14 -6.45
C LEU A 110 1.63 6.98 -5.56
N LYS A 111 2.17 7.31 -4.39
CA LYS A 111 2.60 6.32 -3.39
C LYS A 111 1.49 6.09 -2.37
N GLN A 112 0.93 4.88 -2.36
CA GLN A 112 -0.10 4.46 -1.39
C GLN A 112 0.41 3.33 -0.49
N PRO A 113 1.34 3.62 0.44
CA PRO A 113 1.97 2.58 1.27
C PRO A 113 0.95 1.82 2.14
N ASN A 114 -0.06 2.53 2.65
CA ASN A 114 -1.11 1.96 3.50
C ASN A 114 -2.00 0.95 2.74
N LEU A 115 -2.44 1.31 1.53
CA LEU A 115 -3.20 0.39 0.67
C LEU A 115 -2.36 -0.84 0.31
N ALA A 116 -1.07 -0.65 0.01
CA ALA A 116 -0.17 -1.74 -0.31
C ALA A 116 -0.05 -2.79 0.81
N ILE A 117 0.03 -2.35 2.07
CA ILE A 117 0.05 -3.24 3.23
C ILE A 117 -1.24 -4.05 3.29
N ARG A 118 -2.40 -3.41 3.15
CA ARG A 118 -3.71 -4.08 3.18
C ARG A 118 -3.87 -5.09 2.05
N VAL A 119 -3.54 -4.71 0.83
CA VAL A 119 -3.56 -5.58 -0.35
C VAL A 119 -2.68 -6.82 -0.14
N ASN A 120 -1.46 -6.63 0.38
CA ASN A 120 -0.56 -7.75 0.65
C ASN A 120 -1.16 -8.72 1.69
N VAL A 121 -1.71 -8.21 2.79
CA VAL A 121 -2.38 -9.03 3.81
C VAL A 121 -3.57 -9.79 3.21
N ILE A 122 -4.39 -9.14 2.38
CA ILE A 122 -5.53 -9.79 1.71
C ILE A 122 -5.07 -10.92 0.80
N LEU A 123 -4.04 -10.70 -0.03
CA LEU A 123 -3.51 -11.74 -0.92
C LEU A 123 -2.96 -12.94 -0.12
N ASN A 124 -2.19 -12.68 0.93
CA ASN A 124 -1.66 -13.74 1.80
C ASN A 124 -2.78 -14.54 2.50
N LEU A 125 -3.87 -13.88 2.87
CA LEU A 125 -5.03 -14.51 3.51
C LEU A 125 -5.92 -15.25 2.52
N TYR A 126 -6.01 -14.77 1.28
CA TYR A 126 -6.69 -15.48 0.21
C TYR A 126 -6.02 -16.83 -0.09
N GLU A 127 -4.69 -16.88 -0.15
CA GLU A 127 -3.95 -18.14 -0.30
C GLU A 127 -4.27 -19.14 0.82
N VAL A 128 -4.42 -18.65 2.05
CA VAL A 128 -4.78 -19.50 3.19
C VAL A 128 -6.24 -19.93 3.10
N PHE A 129 -7.14 -19.01 2.77
CA PHE A 129 -8.55 -19.30 2.56
C PHE A 129 -8.75 -20.41 1.54
N GLU A 130 -8.05 -20.37 0.40
CA GLU A 130 -8.13 -21.40 -0.63
C GLU A 130 -7.74 -22.81 -0.12
N THR A 131 -6.93 -22.91 0.95
CA THR A 131 -6.55 -24.19 1.56
C THR A 131 -7.52 -24.70 2.63
N ILE A 132 -8.31 -23.81 3.25
CA ILE A 132 -9.20 -24.15 4.37
C ILE A 132 -10.68 -24.04 4.01
N LYS A 133 -11.01 -23.43 2.86
CA LYS A 133 -12.39 -23.12 2.48
C LYS A 133 -13.26 -24.37 2.47
N LEU A 134 -14.47 -24.22 3.00
CA LEU A 134 -15.50 -25.23 2.88
C LEU A 134 -16.23 -25.11 1.54
N GLU A 135 -16.91 -26.18 1.14
CA GLU A 135 -17.68 -26.19 -0.11
C GLU A 135 -18.75 -25.09 -0.08
N GLY A 136 -18.73 -24.21 -1.08
CA GLY A 136 -19.67 -23.10 -1.22
C GLY A 136 -19.27 -21.79 -0.51
N GLU A 137 -18.15 -21.75 0.21
CA GLU A 137 -17.63 -20.51 0.77
C GLU A 137 -16.98 -19.63 -0.30
N GLU A 138 -17.25 -18.33 -0.25
CA GLU A 138 -16.75 -17.37 -1.23
C GLU A 138 -15.99 -16.22 -0.55
N PHE A 139 -14.75 -16.00 -0.98
CA PHE A 139 -13.93 -14.86 -0.57
C PHE A 139 -14.33 -13.61 -1.35
N ARG A 140 -14.78 -12.57 -0.65
CA ARG A 140 -15.28 -11.33 -1.25
C ARG A 140 -14.44 -10.12 -0.82
N PRO A 141 -13.40 -9.76 -1.58
CA PRO A 141 -12.68 -8.51 -1.40
C PRO A 141 -13.57 -7.31 -1.70
N ALA A 142 -13.31 -6.19 -1.03
CA ALA A 142 -13.95 -4.92 -1.31
C ALA A 142 -12.95 -3.77 -1.20
N LEU A 143 -13.08 -2.80 -2.10
CA LEU A 143 -12.27 -1.58 -2.13
C LEU A 143 -13.13 -0.38 -1.76
N MET A 144 -12.54 0.53 -1.00
CA MET A 144 -13.10 1.87 -0.81
C MET A 144 -12.42 2.80 -1.79
N LEU A 145 -13.22 3.54 -2.55
CA LEU A 145 -12.74 4.45 -3.58
C LEU A 145 -12.88 5.89 -3.12
N THR A 146 -11.98 6.75 -3.60
CA THR A 146 -12.12 8.20 -3.51
C THR A 146 -12.12 8.78 -4.92
N LYS A 147 -12.84 9.88 -5.11
CA LYS A 147 -12.84 10.62 -6.37
C LYS A 147 -11.76 11.70 -6.31
N GLY A 148 -10.91 11.74 -7.32
CA GLY A 148 -9.96 12.82 -7.56
C GLY A 148 -10.65 14.07 -8.12
N ASP A 149 -9.91 15.17 -8.15
CA ASP A 149 -10.40 16.46 -8.66
C ASP A 149 -10.86 16.40 -10.12
N GLU A 150 -10.30 15.48 -10.91
CA GLU A 150 -10.61 15.26 -12.33
C GLU A 150 -11.64 14.12 -12.55
N GLY A 151 -12.31 13.65 -11.49
CA GLY A 151 -13.35 12.62 -11.57
C GLY A 151 -12.83 11.18 -11.59
N GLU A 152 -11.52 10.98 -11.58
CA GLU A 152 -10.87 9.67 -11.49
C GLU A 152 -11.19 8.99 -10.16
N SER A 153 -11.43 7.68 -10.16
CA SER A 153 -11.68 6.90 -8.94
C SER A 153 -10.45 6.11 -8.54
N VAL A 154 -9.93 6.35 -7.34
CA VAL A 154 -8.71 5.71 -6.83
C VAL A 154 -9.02 4.91 -5.57
N PRO A 155 -8.56 3.65 -5.45
CA PRO A 155 -8.72 2.90 -4.22
C PRO A 155 -7.87 3.52 -3.09
N ILE A 156 -8.44 3.61 -1.90
CA ILE A 156 -7.77 4.12 -0.70
C ILE A 156 -7.78 3.12 0.46
N ASP A 157 -8.71 2.17 0.42
CA ASP A 157 -8.84 1.12 1.42
C ASP A 157 -9.22 -0.21 0.78
N ALA A 158 -8.90 -1.30 1.48
CA ALA A 158 -9.21 -2.65 1.07
C ALA A 158 -9.57 -3.50 2.29
N ARG A 159 -10.67 -4.25 2.19
CA ARG A 159 -11.13 -5.24 3.18
C ARG A 159 -11.63 -6.48 2.47
N PHE A 160 -12.02 -7.51 3.22
CA PHE A 160 -12.75 -8.64 2.63
C PHE A 160 -13.78 -9.20 3.60
N SER A 161 -14.71 -9.96 3.06
CA SER A 161 -15.70 -10.75 3.80
C SER A 161 -15.74 -12.17 3.25
N ILE A 162 -16.15 -13.12 4.08
CA ILE A 162 -16.40 -14.50 3.64
C ILE A 162 -17.92 -14.69 3.60
N ARG A 163 -18.42 -15.10 2.44
CA ARG A 163 -19.81 -15.48 2.29
C ARG A 163 -19.93 -16.98 2.48
N LEU A 164 -20.80 -17.38 3.40
CA LEU A 164 -21.14 -18.77 3.64
C LEU A 164 -22.32 -19.19 2.75
N PRO A 165 -22.36 -20.45 2.28
CA PRO A 165 -23.54 -21.01 1.65
C PRO A 165 -24.64 -21.16 2.69
N ASN A 166 -25.89 -20.84 2.32
CA ASN A 166 -27.08 -21.02 3.18
C ASN A 166 -26.92 -20.43 4.60
N PHE A 167 -26.56 -19.14 4.69
CA PHE A 167 -26.40 -18.47 5.98
C PHE A 167 -27.70 -18.55 6.82
N PRO A 168 -27.61 -18.88 8.12
CA PRO A 168 -28.77 -18.89 9.01
C PRO A 168 -29.47 -17.54 9.01
N GLU A 169 -30.81 -17.55 9.09
CA GLU A 169 -31.57 -16.32 9.18
C GLU A 169 -31.15 -15.52 10.42
N GLY A 170 -30.76 -14.27 10.21
CA GLY A 170 -30.25 -13.39 11.29
C GLY A 170 -28.73 -13.36 11.43
N PHE A 171 -27.96 -14.19 10.71
CA PHE A 171 -26.52 -14.03 10.62
C PHE A 171 -26.16 -13.04 9.50
N TYR A 172 -25.44 -11.96 9.82
CA TYR A 172 -25.06 -10.94 8.85
C TYR A 172 -23.81 -11.32 8.05
N GLY A 173 -22.92 -12.13 8.63
CA GLY A 173 -21.74 -12.65 7.95
C GLY A 173 -20.44 -12.51 8.75
N LEU A 174 -19.35 -12.95 8.13
CA LEU A 174 -17.98 -12.78 8.59
C LEU A 174 -17.30 -11.69 7.77
N GLN A 175 -16.87 -10.63 8.45
CA GLN A 175 -16.11 -9.54 7.86
C GLN A 175 -14.72 -9.47 8.47
N ALA A 176 -13.71 -9.43 7.61
CA ALA A 176 -12.33 -9.28 8.02
C ALA A 176 -11.87 -7.84 7.81
N GLN A 177 -11.23 -7.26 8.82
CA GLN A 177 -10.79 -5.86 8.81
C GLN A 177 -9.28 -5.76 9.06
N ILE A 178 -8.65 -4.81 8.38
CA ILE A 178 -7.21 -4.53 8.48
C ILE A 178 -7.04 -3.05 8.83
N ASN A 179 -6.88 -2.79 10.12
CA ASN A 179 -6.54 -1.45 10.61
C ASN A 179 -5.03 -1.25 10.53
N LEU A 180 -4.57 -0.02 10.32
CA LEU A 180 -3.15 0.30 10.29
C LEU A 180 -2.79 1.14 11.50
N ASN A 181 -1.88 0.63 12.32
CA ASN A 181 -1.30 1.39 13.41
C ASN A 181 -0.02 2.08 12.92
N VAL A 182 0.01 3.41 12.92
CA VAL A 182 1.15 4.19 12.44
C VAL A 182 2.01 4.60 13.64
N VAL A 183 3.23 4.11 13.70
CA VAL A 183 4.20 4.41 14.76
C VAL A 183 5.49 4.90 14.12
N GLN A 184 5.92 6.12 14.48
CA GLN A 184 7.15 6.74 13.93
C GLN A 184 7.21 6.75 12.39
N GLY A 185 6.06 6.93 11.73
CA GLY A 185 5.95 6.95 10.28
C GLY A 185 5.91 5.56 9.60
N ALA A 186 6.07 4.47 10.36
CA ALA A 186 5.87 3.11 9.86
C ALA A 186 4.45 2.62 10.17
N SER A 187 3.78 2.05 9.16
CA SER A 187 2.44 1.48 9.30
C SER A 187 2.51 -0.02 9.57
N TYR A 188 1.81 -0.48 10.61
CA TYR A 188 1.74 -1.88 11.01
C TYR A 188 0.30 -2.39 10.91
N PRO A 189 0.04 -3.52 10.23
CA PRO A 189 -1.31 -4.05 10.11
C PRO A 189 -1.80 -4.66 11.43
N TYR A 190 -3.04 -4.36 11.80
CA TYR A 190 -3.79 -5.02 12.86
C TYR A 190 -5.03 -5.67 12.25
N PHE A 191 -4.94 -6.99 12.08
CA PHE A 191 -5.96 -7.83 11.48
C PHE A 191 -6.88 -8.45 12.54
N TYR A 192 -8.18 -8.47 12.25
CA TYR A 192 -9.21 -9.12 13.05
C TYR A 192 -10.43 -9.50 12.20
N CYS A 193 -11.15 -10.52 12.65
CA CYS A 193 -12.41 -10.96 12.05
C CYS A 193 -13.58 -10.57 12.96
N VAL A 194 -14.69 -10.18 12.34
CA VAL A 194 -15.92 -9.77 12.98
C VAL A 194 -17.05 -10.64 12.43
N LEU A 195 -17.66 -11.43 13.30
CA LEU A 195 -18.89 -12.15 13.02
C LEU A 195 -20.03 -11.33 13.61
N ALA A 196 -21.02 -10.97 12.79
CA ALA A 196 -22.14 -10.14 13.22
C ALA A 196 -23.46 -10.86 12.97
N ALA A 197 -24.40 -10.71 13.89
CA ALA A 197 -25.75 -11.28 13.80
C ALA A 197 -26.79 -10.33 14.42
N LYS A 198 -28.07 -10.61 14.16
CA LYS A 198 -29.20 -9.97 14.83
C LYS A 198 -29.16 -10.25 16.35
N PRO A 199 -29.67 -9.33 17.19
CA PRO A 199 -29.91 -9.60 18.60
C PRO A 199 -30.77 -10.85 18.81
N GLY A 200 -30.41 -11.70 19.76
CA GLY A 200 -31.06 -12.96 20.06
C GLY A 200 -30.58 -14.15 19.23
N PHE A 201 -29.60 -13.99 18.33
CA PHE A 201 -29.04 -15.11 17.55
C PHE A 201 -28.26 -16.10 18.44
N GLY A 202 -27.72 -15.62 19.56
CA GLY A 202 -26.93 -16.40 20.50
C GLY A 202 -25.53 -16.70 19.97
N LEU A 203 -24.80 -15.69 19.46
CA LEU A 203 -23.38 -15.81 19.08
C LEU A 203 -22.50 -16.17 20.27
N SER A 204 -22.89 -15.78 21.49
CA SER A 204 -22.15 -16.06 22.73
C SER A 204 -21.90 -17.57 22.94
N ARG A 205 -22.85 -18.44 22.58
CA ARG A 205 -22.69 -19.91 22.71
C ARG A 205 -21.64 -20.50 21.77
N TYR A 206 -21.29 -19.80 20.70
CA TYR A 206 -20.26 -20.24 19.76
C TYR A 206 -18.86 -19.85 20.25
N LYS A 207 -18.72 -18.78 21.03
CA LYS A 207 -17.44 -18.37 21.62
C LYS A 207 -16.75 -19.51 22.37
N GLU A 208 -17.50 -20.29 23.15
CA GLU A 208 -16.95 -21.41 23.94
C GLU A 208 -16.54 -22.63 23.09
N LYS A 209 -17.11 -22.76 21.89
CA LYS A 209 -16.81 -23.86 20.96
C LYS A 209 -15.56 -23.58 20.12
N ILE A 210 -15.16 -22.31 20.00
CA ILE A 210 -14.01 -21.90 19.22
C ILE A 210 -12.73 -22.28 19.99
N LYS A 211 -11.94 -23.19 19.41
CA LYS A 211 -10.64 -23.59 19.96
C LYS A 211 -9.60 -22.51 19.65
N LEU A 212 -9.33 -21.67 20.64
CA LEU A 212 -8.33 -20.61 20.55
C LEU A 212 -6.93 -21.15 20.85
N HIS A 213 -5.95 -20.75 20.04
CA HIS A 213 -4.54 -21.09 20.25
C HIS A 213 -3.67 -19.82 20.31
N GLY A 214 -2.64 -19.87 21.16
CA GLY A 214 -1.64 -18.80 21.26
C GLY A 214 -2.19 -17.52 21.86
N LYS A 215 -1.93 -16.38 21.21
CA LYS A 215 -2.34 -15.04 21.67
C LYS A 215 -3.61 -14.55 20.96
N ILE A 216 -4.52 -15.44 20.59
CA ILE A 216 -5.79 -15.09 19.94
C ILE A 216 -6.89 -15.10 20.99
N ILE A 217 -7.72 -14.06 20.94
CA ILE A 217 -8.88 -13.91 21.81
C ILE A 217 -10.14 -13.78 20.95
N CYS A 218 -11.24 -14.21 21.55
CA CYS A 218 -12.58 -14.09 21.00
C CYS A 218 -13.41 -13.27 22.00
N GLU A 219 -13.87 -12.10 21.59
CA GLU A 219 -14.64 -11.18 22.41
C GLU A 219 -16.07 -11.14 21.91
N TYR A 220 -17.01 -11.31 22.84
CA TYR A 220 -18.43 -11.15 22.55
C TYR A 220 -18.85 -9.75 22.98
N GLN A 221 -19.57 -9.06 22.10
CA GLN A 221 -20.18 -7.76 22.35
C GLN A 221 -21.62 -7.81 21.84
N GLU A 222 -22.51 -7.13 22.54
CA GLU A 222 -23.91 -7.06 22.17
C GLU A 222 -24.38 -5.63 22.38
N ASP A 223 -25.10 -5.11 21.38
CA ASP A 223 -25.81 -3.84 21.47
C ASP A 223 -27.28 -4.02 21.05
N SER A 224 -28.04 -2.94 21.03
CA SER A 224 -29.47 -2.98 20.66
C SER A 224 -29.74 -3.35 19.19
N LYS A 225 -28.71 -3.42 18.34
CA LYS A 225 -28.80 -3.62 16.89
C LYS A 225 -28.14 -4.91 16.40
N ALA A 226 -27.15 -5.43 17.12
CA ALA A 226 -26.39 -6.60 16.74
C ALA A 226 -25.72 -7.32 17.92
N GLU A 227 -25.60 -8.63 17.78
CA GLU A 227 -24.59 -9.42 18.48
C GLU A 227 -23.34 -9.49 17.61
N VAL A 228 -22.17 -9.35 18.22
CA VAL A 228 -20.89 -9.33 17.53
C VAL A 228 -19.88 -10.19 18.26
N LEU A 229 -19.18 -11.02 17.49
CA LEU A 229 -18.08 -11.83 17.96
C LEU A 229 -16.81 -11.42 17.21
N VAL A 230 -15.83 -10.90 17.95
CA VAL A 230 -14.57 -10.37 17.39
C VAL A 230 -13.43 -11.31 17.71
N ILE A 231 -12.80 -11.86 16.67
CA ILE A 231 -11.63 -12.73 16.78
C ILE A 231 -10.40 -11.91 16.40
N ARG A 232 -9.52 -11.70 17.39
CA ARG A 232 -8.36 -10.82 17.23
C ARG A 232 -7.17 -11.30 18.04
N GLN A 233 -6.00 -10.75 17.73
CA GLN A 233 -4.83 -10.94 18.58
C GLN A 233 -4.99 -10.17 19.91
N TYR A 234 -4.66 -10.82 21.02
CA TYR A 234 -4.52 -10.21 22.33
C TYR A 234 -3.42 -9.14 22.31
N THR A 235 -3.79 -7.94 22.71
CA THR A 235 -2.90 -6.79 22.82
C THR A 235 -2.92 -6.25 24.25
N THR A 236 -1.78 -5.75 24.70
CA THR A 236 -1.59 -5.03 25.96
C THR A 236 -1.20 -3.59 25.65
N LYS A 237 -1.32 -2.68 26.63
CA LYS A 237 -0.84 -1.29 26.49
C LYS A 237 0.63 -1.18 26.08
N LYS A 238 1.44 -2.22 26.31
CA LYS A 238 2.88 -2.27 25.97
C LYS A 238 3.19 -3.04 24.68
N SER A 239 2.29 -3.91 24.20
CA SER A 239 2.48 -4.64 22.95
C SER A 239 1.72 -3.93 21.84
N GLY A 240 2.44 -3.39 20.85
CA GLY A 240 1.83 -2.66 19.75
C GLY A 240 0.72 -3.43 19.03
N TYR A 241 -0.26 -2.70 18.49
CA TYR A 241 -1.32 -3.22 17.62
C TYR A 241 -0.74 -3.61 16.26
N HIS A 242 -0.05 -4.75 16.22
CA HIS A 242 0.54 -5.32 15.02
C HIS A 242 0.31 -6.84 15.02
N THR A 243 -0.42 -7.31 14.01
CA THR A 243 -0.70 -8.71 13.73
C THR A 243 0.24 -9.17 12.62
N LYS A 244 1.19 -10.05 12.94
CA LYS A 244 2.09 -10.63 11.92
C LYS A 244 1.33 -11.69 11.11
N ASP A 245 1.86 -12.04 9.93
CA ASP A 245 1.24 -12.99 9.00
C ASP A 245 0.82 -14.30 9.66
N ARG A 246 1.66 -14.87 10.53
CA ARG A 246 1.32 -16.10 11.27
C ARG A 246 0.05 -15.92 12.11
N GLN A 247 -0.08 -14.82 12.83
CA GLN A 247 -1.28 -14.52 13.62
C GLN A 247 -2.48 -14.22 12.72
N CYS A 248 -2.30 -13.53 11.60
CA CYS A 248 -3.39 -13.31 10.63
C CYS A 248 -3.98 -14.63 10.15
N LYS A 249 -3.11 -15.58 9.77
CA LYS A 249 -3.50 -16.93 9.35
C LYS A 249 -4.22 -17.70 10.46
N GLN A 250 -3.71 -17.62 11.68
CA GLN A 250 -4.35 -18.28 12.83
C GLN A 250 -5.71 -17.66 13.17
N ILE A 251 -5.87 -16.34 13.05
CA ILE A 251 -7.17 -15.67 13.24
C ILE A 251 -8.16 -16.14 12.17
N LEU A 252 -7.73 -16.19 10.89
CA LEU A 252 -8.59 -16.64 9.80
C LEU A 252 -8.99 -18.11 9.93
N ASN A 253 -8.06 -19.01 10.30
CA ASN A 253 -8.35 -20.44 10.48
C ASN A 253 -9.37 -20.74 11.58
N VAL A 254 -9.49 -19.83 12.56
CA VAL A 254 -10.35 -19.99 13.73
C VAL A 254 -11.72 -19.33 13.51
N ALA A 255 -11.78 -18.35 12.61
CA ALA A 255 -12.96 -17.57 12.29
C ALA A 255 -13.88 -18.32 11.30
#